data_AF-A0A529HUK7-F1
#
_entry.id   AF-A0A529HUK7-F1
#
_cell.length_a   1.000
_cell.length_b   1.000
_cell.length_c   1.000
_cell.angle_alpha   90.00
_cell.angle_beta   90.00
_cell.angle_gamma   90.00
#
_symmetry.space_group_name_H-M   'P 1'
#
loop_
_entity.id
_entity.type
_entity.pdbx_description
1 polymer ?
#
loop_
_entity_poly.entity_id
_entity_poly.type
_entity_poly.pdbx_seq_one_letter_code
_entity_poly.pdbx_strand_id
1 'polypeptide(L)'
;FVGLFGTVWGIMNAFIGISQAQTTNLAVVAPGIAEALLATAMGLVAAIPAVVIYNGFARSIAGYRQILADAAAGVERLVSRDLDFRTVPPAGAIAAE
;
A
#
# COMPACT_ATOMS: atom_id res chain seq x y z
N PHE A 1 14.51 -0.37 0.43
CA PHE A 1 15.54 -1.09 1.22
C PHE A 1 16.58 -1.79 0.36
N VAL A 2 16.21 -2.55 -0.68
CA VAL A 2 17.18 -3.22 -1.57
C VAL A 2 18.25 -2.27 -2.13
N GLY A 3 17.86 -1.06 -2.56
CA GLY A 3 18.82 -0.05 -3.02
C GLY A 3 19.81 0.44 -1.95
N LEU A 4 19.35 0.58 -0.69
CA LEU A 4 20.22 0.94 0.44
C LEU A 4 21.21 -0.18 0.76
N PHE A 5 20.77 -1.43 0.70
CA PHE A 5 21.68 -2.57 0.85
C PHE A 5 22.77 -2.57 -0.23
N GLY A 6 22.40 -2.30 -1.48
CA GLY A 6 23.36 -2.19 -2.58
C GLY A 6 24.41 -1.10 -2.36
N THR A 7 24.03 0.02 -1.74
CA THR A 7 25.00 1.09 -1.45
C THR A 7 25.97 0.71 -0.35
N VAL A 8 25.47 0.10 0.72
CA VAL A 8 26.30 -0.39 1.84
C VAL A 8 27.30 -1.42 1.33
N TRP A 9 26.85 -2.35 0.49
CA TRP A 9 27.72 -3.34 -0.13
C TRP A 9 28.76 -2.71 -1.06
N GLY A 10 28.36 -1.79 -1.93
CA GLY A 10 29.29 -1.11 -2.86
C GLY A 10 30.33 -0.26 -2.15
N ILE A 11 29.93 0.49 -1.11
CA ILE A 11 30.84 1.28 -0.28
C ILE A 11 31.81 0.37 0.49
N MET A 12 31.33 -0.75 1.05
CA MET A 12 32.18 -1.73 1.71
C MET A 12 33.27 -2.27 0.77
N ASN A 13 32.90 -2.64 -0.46
CA ASN A 13 33.86 -3.12 -1.45
C ASN A 13 34.86 -2.04 -1.88
N ALA A 14 34.42 -0.78 -1.99
CA ALA A 14 35.33 0.33 -2.26
C ALA A 14 36.38 0.50 -1.15
N PHE A 15 35.98 0.37 0.13
CA PHE A 15 36.91 0.43 1.25
C PHE A 15 37.88 -0.77 1.31
N ILE A 16 37.43 -1.96 0.93
CA ILE A 16 38.32 -3.14 0.79
C ILE A 16 39.36 -2.90 -0.30
N GLY A 17 38.99 -2.26 -1.42
CA GLY A 17 39.93 -1.89 -2.48
C GLY A 17 41.03 -0.93 -2.00
N ILE A 18 40.67 0.07 -1.18
CA ILE A 18 41.64 1.02 -0.60
C ILE A 18 42.61 0.30 0.34
N SER A 19 42.12 -0.61 1.18
CA SER A 19 42.96 -1.32 2.15
C SER A 19 43.98 -2.24 1.46
N GLN A 20 43.59 -2.90 0.37
CA GLN A 20 44.47 -3.76 -0.42
C GLN A 20 45.49 -2.97 -1.24
N ALA A 21 45.08 -1.84 -1.82
CA ALA A 21 45.94 -1.04 -2.67
C ALA A 21 47.02 -0.27 -1.88
N GLN A 22 46.86 -0.14 -0.54
CA GLN A 22 47.70 0.68 0.35
C GLN A 22 47.92 2.13 -0.13
N THR A 23 47.11 2.59 -1.07
CA THR A 23 47.14 3.93 -1.64
C THR A 23 45.77 4.56 -1.49
N THR A 24 45.74 5.81 -1.05
CA THR A 24 44.51 6.59 -0.87
C THR A 24 44.06 7.28 -2.15
N ASN A 25 44.53 6.83 -3.32
CA ASN A 25 44.19 7.45 -4.59
C ASN A 25 42.69 7.31 -4.90
N LEU A 26 41.96 8.41 -4.71
CA LEU A 26 40.51 8.52 -4.87
C LEU A 26 40.03 8.14 -6.27
N ALA A 27 40.90 8.25 -7.29
CA ALA A 27 40.55 7.88 -8.67
C ALA A 27 40.21 6.38 -8.81
N VAL A 28 40.78 5.52 -7.98
CA VAL A 28 40.58 4.05 -8.04
C VAL A 28 39.23 3.64 -7.43
N VAL A 29 38.69 4.44 -6.50
CA VAL A 29 37.43 4.13 -5.78
C VAL A 29 36.22 4.92 -6.22
N ALA A 30 36.41 6.00 -6.97
CA ALA A 30 35.32 6.80 -7.53
C ALA A 30 34.27 5.96 -8.30
N PRO A 31 34.64 4.93 -9.11
CA PRO A 31 33.65 4.11 -9.80
C PRO A 31 32.74 3.31 -8.85
N GLY A 32 33.31 2.68 -7.82
CA GLY A 32 32.53 1.85 -6.87
C GLY A 32 31.54 2.65 -6.04
N ILE A 33 31.88 3.90 -5.70
CA ILE A 33 30.96 4.81 -5.00
C ILE A 33 29.84 5.28 -5.95
N ALA A 34 30.14 5.54 -7.22
CA ALA A 34 29.13 5.91 -8.21
C ALA A 34 28.10 4.78 -8.42
N GLU A 35 28.55 3.53 -8.52
CA GLU A 35 27.68 2.35 -8.62
C GLU A 35 26.82 2.16 -7.35
N ALA A 36 27.41 2.38 -6.17
CA ALA A 36 26.68 2.36 -4.91
C ALA A 36 25.54 3.40 -4.93
N LEU A 37 25.79 4.64 -5.34
CA LEU A 37 24.75 5.67 -5.42
C LEU A 37 23.66 5.33 -6.44
N LEU A 38 24.02 4.73 -7.57
CA LEU A 38 23.08 4.27 -8.59
C LEU A 38 22.11 3.22 -8.02
N ALA A 39 22.57 2.31 -7.16
CA ALA A 39 21.72 1.32 -6.53
C ALA A 39 20.58 1.94 -5.70
N THR A 40 20.83 3.06 -5.00
CA THR A 40 19.75 3.79 -4.30
C THR A 40 18.79 4.45 -5.29
N ALA A 41 19.30 5.09 -6.33
CA ALA A 41 18.45 5.73 -7.34
C ALA A 41 17.50 4.71 -7.98
N MET A 42 18.02 3.54 -8.38
CA MET A 42 17.20 2.44 -8.91
C MET A 42 16.18 1.92 -7.88
N GLY A 43 16.58 1.83 -6.61
CA GLY A 43 15.67 1.46 -5.53
C GLY A 43 14.49 2.43 -5.36
N LEU A 44 14.73 3.73 -5.50
CA LEU A 44 13.69 4.76 -5.45
C LEU A 44 12.79 4.74 -6.69
N VAL A 45 13.38 4.57 -7.87
CA VAL A 45 12.63 4.44 -9.14
C VAL A 45 11.69 3.24 -9.10
N ALA A 46 12.07 2.14 -8.46
CA ALA A 46 11.17 1.00 -8.26
C ALA A 46 10.12 1.24 -7.16
N ALA A 47 10.51 1.87 -6.04
CA ALA A 47 9.64 2.02 -4.88
C ALA A 47 8.51 3.05 -5.07
N ILE A 48 8.80 4.20 -5.70
CA ILE A 48 7.82 5.29 -5.82
C ILE A 48 6.59 4.87 -6.64
N PRO A 49 6.73 4.32 -7.86
CA PRO A 49 5.58 3.89 -8.66
C PRO A 49 4.78 2.78 -7.96
N ALA A 50 5.46 1.83 -7.31
CA ALA A 50 4.80 0.75 -6.59
C ALA A 50 3.87 1.28 -5.49
N VAL A 51 4.32 2.28 -4.71
CA VAL A 51 3.50 2.89 -3.65
C VAL A 51 2.34 3.69 -4.23
N VAL A 52 2.55 4.44 -5.32
CA VAL A 52 1.48 5.20 -5.98
C VAL A 52 0.37 4.26 -6.48
N ILE A 53 0.74 3.18 -7.16
CA ILE A 53 -0.22 2.18 -7.67
C ILE A 53 -0.96 1.50 -6.51
N TYR A 54 -0.22 1.08 -5.48
CA TYR A 54 -0.83 0.48 -4.28
C TYR A 54 -1.87 1.42 -3.65
N ASN A 55 -1.53 2.70 -3.46
CA ASN A 55 -2.45 3.67 -2.88
C ASN A 55 -3.67 3.91 -3.77
N GLY A 56 -3.49 3.93 -5.10
CA GLY A 56 -4.58 4.02 -6.06
C GLY A 56 -5.56 2.85 -5.94
N PHE A 57 -5.05 1.62 -5.85
CA PHE A 57 -5.89 0.44 -5.65
C PHE A 57 -6.52 0.39 -4.27
N ALA A 58 -5.79 0.73 -3.20
CA ALA A 58 -6.33 0.78 -1.85
C ALA A 58 -7.54 1.74 -1.77
N ARG A 59 -7.43 2.91 -2.38
CA ARG A 59 -8.54 3.89 -2.45
C ARG A 59 -9.72 3.35 -3.26
N SER A 60 -9.46 2.71 -4.39
CA SER A 60 -10.51 2.16 -5.24
C SER A 60 -11.27 1.04 -4.53
N ILE A 61 -10.55 0.13 -3.87
CA ILE A 61 -11.13 -0.97 -3.08
C ILE A 61 -11.96 -0.42 -1.92
N ALA A 62 -11.48 0.62 -1.23
CA ALA A 62 -12.25 1.26 -0.17
C ALA A 62 -13.57 1.84 -0.71
N GLY A 63 -13.55 2.47 -1.88
CA GLY A 63 -14.76 2.94 -2.57
C GLY A 63 -15.75 1.81 -2.88
N TYR A 64 -15.27 0.69 -3.45
CA TYR A 64 -16.12 -0.47 -3.70
C TYR A 64 -16.72 -1.07 -2.42
N ARG A 65 -15.94 -1.12 -1.33
CA ARG A 65 -16.44 -1.57 -0.03
C ARG A 65 -17.57 -0.68 0.50
N GLN A 66 -17.48 0.63 0.31
CA GLN A 66 -18.56 1.55 0.70
C GLN A 66 -19.83 1.30 -0.09
N ILE A 67 -19.74 1.16 -1.42
CA ILE A 67 -20.91 0.87 -2.27
C ILE A 67 -21.58 -0.45 -1.85
N LEU A 68 -20.78 -1.49 -1.58
CA LEU A 68 -21.29 -2.77 -1.09
C LEU A 68 -21.98 -2.63 0.26
N ALA A 69 -21.42 -1.83 1.17
CA ALA A 69 -22.02 -1.57 2.48
C ALA A 69 -23.36 -0.81 2.34
N ASP A 70 -23.43 0.20 1.48
CA ASP A 70 -24.65 0.97 1.22
C ASP A 70 -25.75 0.08 0.62
N ALA A 71 -25.39 -0.78 -0.34
CA ALA A 71 -26.31 -1.74 -0.94
C ALA A 71 -26.84 -2.74 0.10
N ALA A 72 -25.96 -3.30 0.95
CA ALA A 72 -26.34 -4.21 2.02
C ALA A 72 -27.29 -3.54 3.02
N ALA A 73 -26.99 -2.31 3.43
CA ALA A 73 -27.84 -1.54 4.32
C ALA A 73 -29.19 -1.19 3.66
N GLY A 74 -29.22 -0.99 2.34
CA GLY A 74 -30.46 -0.81 1.58
C GLY A 74 -31.35 -2.05 1.64
N VAL A 75 -30.78 -3.23 1.42
CA VAL A 75 -31.48 -4.52 1.51
C VAL A 75 -32.01 -4.75 2.93
N GLU A 76 -31.19 -4.54 3.95
CA GLU A 76 -31.57 -4.72 5.35
C GLU A 76 -32.77 -3.84 5.71
N ARG A 77 -32.78 -2.56 5.30
CA ARG A 77 -33.91 -1.65 5.53
C ARG A 77 -35.19 -2.12 4.84
N LEU A 78 -35.09 -2.62 3.60
CA LEU A 78 -36.25 -3.13 2.87
C LEU A 78 -36.84 -4.38 3.57
N VAL A 79 -35.97 -5.29 4.00
CA VAL A 79 -36.37 -6.50 4.73
C VAL A 79 -36.98 -6.13 6.09
N SER A 80 -36.33 -5.26 6.87
CA SER A 80 -36.85 -4.78 8.16
C SER A 80 -38.25 -4.19 8.01
N ARG A 81 -38.44 -3.33 7.00
CA ARG A 81 -39.74 -2.71 6.72
C ARG A 81 -40.81 -3.73 6.36
N ASP A 82 -40.49 -4.73 5.53
CA ASP A 82 -41.44 -5.78 5.15
C ASP A 82 -41.85 -6.65 6.34
N LEU A 83 -40.90 -6.95 7.24
CA LEU A 83 -41.19 -7.66 8.49
C LEU A 83 -42.09 -6.83 9.40
N ASP A 84 -41.82 -5.54 9.59
CA ASP A 84 -42.66 -4.66 10.41
C ASP A 84 -44.11 -4.63 9.89
N PHE A 85 -44.31 -4.50 8.58
CA PHE A 85 -45.65 -4.53 7.98
C PHE A 85 -46.41 -5.84 8.21
N ARG A 86 -45.72 -6.98 8.22
CA ARG A 86 -46.34 -8.28 8.53
C ARG A 86 -46.70 -8.45 10.00
N THR A 87 -46.06 -7.68 10.88
CA THR A 87 -46.21 -7.80 12.34
C THR A 87 -47.30 -6.88 12.89
N VAL A 88 -47.76 -5.87 12.12
CA VAL A 88 -48.87 -5.00 12.51
C VAL A 88 -50.21 -5.74 12.31
N PRO A 89 -51.02 -5.94 13.38
CA PRO A 89 -52.33 -6.58 13.25
C PRO A 89 -53.29 -5.70 12.42
N PRO A 90 -54.20 -6.30 11.64
CA PRO A 90 -55.14 -5.54 10.81
C PRO A 90 -56.00 -4.63 11.69
N ALA A 91 -56.19 -3.37 11.27
CA ALA A 91 -56.89 -2.32 12.01
C ALA A 91 -58.33 -2.69 12.44
N GLY A 92 -58.92 -3.76 11.87
CA GLY A 92 -60.22 -4.30 12.28
C GLY A 92 -60.19 -5.09 13.60
N ALA A 93 -59.03 -5.57 14.06
CA ALA A 93 -58.92 -6.35 15.29
C ALA A 93 -58.86 -5.48 16.56
N ILE A 94 -58.44 -4.22 16.43
CA ILE A 94 -58.31 -3.26 17.55
C ILE A 94 -59.58 -2.43 17.81
N ALA A 95 -60.58 -2.50 16.92
CA ALA A 95 -61.86 -1.78 17.07
C ALA A 95 -62.99 -2.67 17.65
N ALA A 96 -62.69 -3.93 17.98
CA ALA A 96 -63.64 -4.92 18.49
C ALA A 96 -63.54 -5.15 20.01
N GLU A 97 -62.78 -4.30 20.72
CA GLU A 97 -62.68 -4.25 22.19
C GLU A 97 -63.18 -2.88 22.68
#